data_AF-A0A1Q6IGZ9-F1
#
_entry.id   AF-A0A1Q6IGZ9-F1
#
_cell.length_a   1.000
_cell.length_b   1.000
_cell.length_c   1.000
_cell.angle_alpha   90.00
_cell.angle_beta   90.00
_cell.angle_gamma   90.00
#
_symmetry.space_group_name_H-M   'P 1'
#
loop_
_entity.id
_entity.type
_entity.pdbx_description
1 polymer ?
#
loop_
_entity_poly.entity_id
_entity_poly.type
_entity_poly.pdbx_seq_one_letter_code
_entity_poly.pdbx_strand_id
1 'polypeptide(L)'
;MEEKDYALISDRELVDRLLIGDEEIVRYLFFDKCTPMFNYILHRFCPCQLDKNELINELYLYLQSDNWYKLRQFDFRSKLTTWLTVVAVRFFQKRKGVLMDYRNQSAPIKEEEKVFDFLPELISKMDVWNAIRKMNNERYRQVLVDLELKDLDPKVLAREMNVTVENLYNIRHRAVKQLIAVIREEEHYV
;
A
#
# COMPACT_ATOMS: atom_id res chain seq x y z
N MET A 1 14.42 30.78 1.19
CA MET A 1 13.62 29.83 0.40
C MET A 1 12.24 29.90 1.02
N GLU A 2 11.30 30.60 0.39
CA GLU A 2 9.95 30.75 0.94
C GLU A 2 9.32 29.36 1.06
N GLU A 3 8.88 29.02 2.26
CA GLU A 3 8.11 27.80 2.52
C GLU A 3 6.73 28.00 1.88
N LYS A 4 6.62 27.70 0.59
CA LYS A 4 5.34 27.74 -0.13
C LYS A 4 4.43 26.68 0.49
N ASP A 5 3.33 27.11 1.08
CA ASP A 5 2.33 26.22 1.65
C ASP A 5 1.50 25.57 0.53
N TYR A 6 2.06 24.51 -0.06
CA TYR A 6 1.41 23.72 -1.10
C TYR A 6 0.12 23.03 -0.60
N ALA A 7 -0.13 22.98 0.71
CA ALA A 7 -1.34 22.36 1.28
C ALA A 7 -2.61 23.16 0.97
N LEU A 8 -2.50 24.46 0.68
CA LEU A 8 -3.61 25.34 0.34
C LEU A 8 -3.98 25.32 -1.15
N ILE A 9 -3.19 24.64 -1.98
CA ILE A 9 -3.42 24.58 -3.42
C ILE A 9 -4.63 23.70 -3.73
N SER A 10 -5.55 24.25 -4.54
CA SER A 10 -6.74 23.52 -5.00
C SER A 10 -6.40 22.40 -5.97
N ASP A 11 -7.26 21.39 -6.06
CA ASP A 11 -7.05 20.28 -7.01
C ASP A 11 -7.04 20.77 -8.47
N ARG A 12 -7.74 21.87 -8.80
CA ARG A 12 -7.71 22.48 -10.15
C ARG A 12 -6.33 23.04 -10.47
N GLU A 13 -5.79 23.83 -9.55
CA GLU A 13 -4.46 24.42 -9.69
C GLU A 13 -3.36 23.34 -9.76
N LEU A 14 -3.50 22.25 -8.98
CA LEU A 14 -2.59 21.11 -9.08
C LEU A 14 -2.63 20.48 -10.48
N VAL A 15 -3.82 20.29 -11.05
CA VAL A 15 -3.98 19.70 -12.38
C VAL A 15 -3.41 20.64 -13.45
N ASP A 16 -3.73 21.92 -13.40
CA ASP A 16 -3.26 22.90 -14.39
C ASP A 16 -1.72 22.98 -14.40
N ARG A 17 -1.09 22.95 -13.22
CA ARG A 17 0.38 22.96 -13.10
C ARG A 17 1.02 21.62 -13.49
N LEU A 18 0.36 20.48 -13.25
CA LEU A 18 0.81 19.20 -13.79
C LEU A 18 0.79 19.17 -15.32
N LEU A 19 -0.25 19.73 -15.94
CA LEU A 19 -0.42 19.72 -17.40
C LEU A 19 0.68 20.51 -18.13
N ILE A 20 1.25 21.53 -17.48
CA ILE A 20 2.40 22.29 -18.01
C ILE A 20 3.76 21.70 -17.62
N GLY A 21 3.78 20.60 -16.86
CA GLY A 21 5.00 19.92 -16.45
C GLY A 21 5.77 20.62 -15.32
N ASP A 22 5.07 21.31 -14.42
CA ASP A 22 5.70 21.99 -13.28
C ASP A 22 6.40 20.99 -12.34
N GLU A 23 7.73 21.00 -12.35
CA GLU A 23 8.56 20.07 -11.58
C GLU A 23 8.32 20.17 -10.06
N GLU A 24 8.04 21.37 -9.52
CA GLU A 24 7.77 21.55 -8.09
C GLU A 24 6.48 20.82 -7.70
N ILE A 25 5.44 20.94 -8.54
CA ILE A 25 4.14 20.32 -8.31
C ILE A 25 4.17 18.82 -8.55
N VAL A 26 4.92 18.35 -9.55
CA VAL A 26 5.17 16.92 -9.75
C VAL A 26 5.84 16.33 -8.51
N ARG A 27 6.92 16.96 -8.03
CA ARG A 27 7.63 16.50 -6.83
C ARG A 27 6.71 16.47 -5.62
N TYR A 28 6.03 17.59 -5.33
CA TYR A 28 5.11 17.69 -4.21
C TYR A 28 3.98 16.65 -4.29
N LEU A 29 3.35 16.49 -5.44
CA LEU A 29 2.21 15.59 -5.56
C LEU A 29 2.64 14.13 -5.40
N PHE A 30 3.64 13.68 -6.16
CA PHE A 30 4.00 12.26 -6.20
C PHE A 30 4.87 11.81 -5.03
N PHE A 31 5.82 12.64 -4.60
CA PHE A 31 6.78 12.26 -3.56
C PHE A 31 6.35 12.67 -2.15
N ASP A 32 5.48 13.68 -2.01
CA ASP A 32 5.01 14.14 -0.70
C ASP A 32 3.53 13.75 -0.49
N LYS A 33 2.60 14.37 -1.23
CA LYS A 33 1.14 14.26 -1.03
C LYS A 33 0.59 12.84 -1.27
N CYS A 34 1.13 12.11 -2.24
CA CYS A 34 0.71 10.76 -2.60
C CYS A 34 1.56 9.65 -1.97
N THR A 35 2.47 9.96 -1.04
CA THR A 35 3.28 8.95 -0.35
C THR A 35 2.46 7.82 0.28
N PRO A 36 1.36 8.09 1.03
CA PRO A 36 0.54 7.02 1.60
C PRO A 36 -0.07 6.09 0.54
N MET A 37 -0.49 6.66 -0.59
CA MET A 37 -1.04 5.90 -1.73
C MET A 37 0.01 4.97 -2.33
N PHE A 38 1.24 5.44 -2.52
CA PHE A 38 2.31 4.62 -3.08
C PHE A 38 2.77 3.51 -2.13
N ASN A 39 2.87 3.80 -0.83
CA ASN A 39 3.17 2.79 0.17
C ASN A 39 2.10 1.69 0.18
N TYR A 40 0.82 2.08 0.04
CA TYR A 40 -0.28 1.14 -0.08
C TYR A 40 -0.15 0.24 -1.33
N ILE A 41 0.17 0.81 -2.49
CA ILE A 41 0.32 0.04 -3.73
C ILE A 41 1.54 -0.89 -3.67
N LEU A 42 2.67 -0.43 -3.11
CA LEU A 42 3.85 -1.28 -2.90
C LEU A 42 3.49 -2.49 -2.04
N HIS A 43 2.82 -2.26 -0.91
CA HIS A 43 2.40 -3.33 -0.01
C HIS A 43 1.38 -4.29 -0.66
N ARG A 44 0.46 -3.78 -1.50
CA ARG A 44 -0.62 -4.58 -2.13
C ARG A 44 -0.20 -5.33 -3.40
N PHE A 45 0.73 -4.80 -4.17
CA PHE A 45 1.03 -5.33 -5.50
C PHE A 45 2.47 -5.82 -5.68
N CYS A 46 3.42 -5.40 -4.84
CA CYS A 46 4.85 -5.62 -5.06
C CYS A 46 5.57 -6.04 -3.76
N PRO A 47 5.47 -7.31 -3.33
CA PRO A 47 6.05 -7.72 -2.05
C PRO A 47 7.58 -7.53 -1.95
N CYS A 48 8.35 -7.62 -3.05
CA CYS A 48 9.82 -7.68 -2.93
C CYS A 48 10.68 -7.15 -4.10
N GLN A 49 10.15 -6.48 -5.15
CA GLN A 49 10.97 -6.21 -6.36
C GLN A 49 10.89 -4.82 -6.99
N LEU A 50 9.99 -3.93 -6.57
CA LEU A 50 9.84 -2.60 -7.18
C LEU A 50 10.14 -1.52 -6.14
N ASP A 51 11.06 -0.61 -6.47
CA ASP A 51 11.34 0.57 -5.67
C ASP A 51 10.20 1.60 -5.81
N LYS A 52 9.97 2.40 -4.76
CA LYS A 52 8.95 3.46 -4.76
C LYS A 52 9.16 4.43 -5.92
N ASN A 53 10.42 4.76 -6.24
CA ASN A 53 10.73 5.70 -7.32
C ASN A 53 10.39 5.11 -8.69
N GLU A 54 10.63 3.81 -8.89
CA GLU A 54 10.29 3.12 -10.13
C GLU A 54 8.78 3.10 -10.34
N LEU A 55 8.02 2.81 -9.28
CA LEU A 55 6.56 2.84 -9.30
C LEU A 55 6.01 4.25 -9.58
N ILE A 56 6.60 5.29 -8.97
CA ILE A 56 6.25 6.69 -9.27
C ILE A 56 6.52 7.01 -10.74
N ASN A 57 7.70 6.67 -11.24
CA ASN A 57 8.10 6.95 -12.63
C ASN A 57 7.17 6.27 -13.63
N GLU A 58 6.81 5.00 -13.39
CA GLU A 58 5.89 4.27 -14.25
C GLU A 58 4.49 4.90 -14.29
N LEU A 59 3.96 5.27 -13.12
CA LEU A 59 2.66 5.93 -13.05
C LEU A 59 2.71 7.32 -13.73
N TYR A 60 3.79 8.07 -13.53
CA TYR A 60 4.00 9.37 -14.14
C TYR A 60 4.02 9.27 -15.67
N LEU A 61 4.80 8.35 -16.23
CA LEU A 61 4.86 8.13 -17.68
C LEU A 61 3.50 7.71 -18.25
N TYR A 62 2.77 6.85 -17.54
CA TYR A 62 1.41 6.48 -17.92
C TYR A 62 0.46 7.67 -17.91
N LEU A 63 0.53 8.54 -16.90
CA LEU A 63 -0.32 9.72 -16.83
C LEU A 63 0.04 10.76 -17.89
N GLN A 64 1.32 10.95 -18.17
CA GLN A 64 1.83 11.89 -19.19
C GLN A 64 1.57 11.43 -20.62
N SER A 65 1.39 10.12 -20.83
CA SER A 65 1.09 9.54 -22.15
C SER A 65 -0.11 10.23 -22.81
N ASP A 66 -0.07 10.29 -24.15
CA ASP A 66 -1.08 10.93 -24.97
C ASP A 66 -1.40 12.39 -24.53
N ASN A 67 -0.37 13.17 -24.20
CA ASN A 67 -0.49 14.56 -23.74
C ASN A 67 -1.43 14.71 -22.53
N TRP A 68 -1.14 13.93 -21.49
CA TRP A 68 -1.92 13.93 -20.25
C TRP A 68 -3.39 13.52 -20.44
N TYR A 69 -3.71 12.73 -21.47
CA TYR A 69 -5.10 12.37 -21.83
C TYR A 69 -5.89 11.85 -20.62
N LYS A 70 -5.28 10.96 -19.82
CA LYS A 70 -5.91 10.41 -18.62
C LYS A 70 -6.17 11.47 -17.56
N LEU A 71 -5.22 12.37 -17.31
CA LEU A 71 -5.38 13.44 -16.34
C LEU A 71 -6.46 14.44 -16.78
N ARG A 72 -6.57 14.72 -18.08
CA ARG A 72 -7.62 15.61 -18.64
C ARG A 72 -9.04 15.04 -18.51
N GLN A 73 -9.20 13.75 -18.27
CA GLN A 73 -10.50 13.12 -17.99
C GLN A 73 -10.96 13.34 -16.54
N PHE A 74 -10.12 13.86 -15.66
CA PHE A 74 -10.50 14.15 -14.29
C PHE A 74 -11.51 15.31 -14.25
N ASP A 75 -12.71 15.03 -13.76
CA ASP A 75 -13.85 15.95 -13.78
C ASP A 75 -14.10 16.66 -12.44
N PHE A 76 -13.17 16.54 -11.50
CA PHE A 76 -13.21 17.17 -10.17
C PHE A 76 -14.43 16.77 -9.30
N ARG A 77 -15.08 15.64 -9.58
CA ARG A 77 -16.15 15.10 -8.71
C ARG A 77 -15.64 14.48 -7.40
N SER A 78 -14.34 14.24 -7.30
CA SER A 78 -13.66 13.77 -6.10
C SER A 78 -12.39 14.58 -5.86
N LYS A 79 -11.70 14.32 -4.74
CA LYS A 79 -10.33 14.81 -4.57
C LYS A 79 -9.39 14.19 -5.60
N LEU A 80 -8.39 14.96 -6.04
CA LEU A 80 -7.38 14.50 -7.00
C LEU A 80 -6.63 13.27 -6.49
N THR A 81 -6.30 13.23 -5.20
CA THR A 81 -5.61 12.10 -4.56
C THR A 81 -6.43 10.82 -4.58
N THR A 82 -7.74 10.91 -4.35
CA THR A 82 -8.67 9.77 -4.43
C THR A 82 -8.74 9.24 -5.85
N TRP A 83 -8.90 10.13 -6.83
CA TRP A 83 -8.95 9.75 -8.25
C TRP A 83 -7.63 9.10 -8.70
N LEU A 84 -6.49 9.71 -8.35
CA LEU A 84 -5.16 9.17 -8.62
C LEU A 84 -4.97 7.78 -8.01
N THR A 85 -5.45 7.55 -6.78
CA THR A 85 -5.39 6.24 -6.13
C THR A 85 -6.11 5.19 -6.96
N VAL A 86 -7.34 5.48 -7.41
CA VAL A 86 -8.13 4.57 -8.24
C VAL A 86 -7.44 4.29 -9.58
N VAL A 87 -6.89 5.33 -10.22
CA VAL A 87 -6.16 5.20 -11.49
C VAL A 87 -4.92 4.35 -11.33
N ALA A 88 -4.10 4.63 -10.31
CA ALA A 88 -2.87 3.93 -10.02
C ALA A 88 -3.13 2.45 -9.70
N VAL A 89 -4.08 2.16 -8.82
CA VAL A 89 -4.47 0.78 -8.48
C VAL A 89 -4.88 0.00 -9.73
N ARG A 90 -5.74 0.56 -10.59
CA ARG A 90 -6.16 -0.11 -11.84
C ARG A 90 -5.01 -0.31 -12.82
N PHE A 91 -4.13 0.68 -12.95
CA PHE A 91 -2.93 0.60 -13.80
C PHE A 91 -2.02 -0.55 -13.35
N PHE A 92 -1.66 -0.60 -12.07
CA PHE A 92 -0.78 -1.64 -11.53
C PHE A 92 -1.45 -3.02 -11.46
N GLN A 93 -2.77 -3.11 -11.25
CA GLN A 93 -3.51 -4.36 -11.38
C GLN A 93 -3.45 -4.94 -12.79
N LYS A 94 -3.68 -4.10 -13.81
CA LYS A 94 -3.58 -4.52 -15.22
C LYS A 94 -2.17 -5.00 -15.57
N ARG A 95 -1.14 -4.31 -15.04
CA ARG A 95 0.26 -4.70 -15.24
C ARG A 95 0.66 -5.96 -14.47
N LYS A 96 0.11 -6.20 -13.28
CA LYS A 96 0.27 -7.46 -12.52
C LYS A 96 -0.24 -8.66 -13.32
N GLY A 97 -1.36 -8.50 -14.04
CA GLY A 97 -1.85 -9.53 -14.97
C GLY A 97 -0.84 -9.92 -16.05
N VAL A 98 -0.11 -8.94 -16.58
CA VAL A 98 0.96 -9.15 -17.58
C VAL A 98 2.24 -9.74 -16.96
N LEU A 99 2.59 -9.38 -15.72
CA LEU A 99 3.72 -9.98 -14.99
C LEU A 99 3.44 -11.40 -14.47
N MET A 100 2.17 -11.75 -14.19
CA MET A 100 1.79 -13.10 -13.78
C MET A 100 1.96 -14.12 -14.91
N ASP A 101 1.78 -13.74 -16.17
CA ASP A 101 2.09 -14.59 -17.33
C ASP A 101 3.59 -14.90 -17.44
N TYR A 102 4.47 -13.99 -17.00
CA TYR A 102 5.91 -14.24 -16.90
C TYR A 102 6.26 -15.16 -15.71
N ARG A 103 5.56 -15.04 -14.56
CA ARG A 103 5.73 -15.93 -13.40
C ARG A 103 5.29 -17.37 -13.67
N ASN A 104 4.35 -17.60 -14.58
CA ASN A 104 3.89 -18.95 -14.94
C ASN A 104 4.94 -19.79 -15.70
N GLN A 105 6.05 -19.18 -16.17
CA GLN A 105 7.16 -19.92 -16.78
C GLN A 105 8.24 -20.33 -15.76
N SER A 106 8.18 -19.86 -14.52
CA SER A 106 9.15 -20.17 -13.47
C SER A 106 8.50 -20.72 -12.21
N ALA A 107 8.18 -22.03 -12.24
CA ALA A 107 7.88 -22.95 -11.12
C ALA A 107 6.79 -22.53 -10.09
N PRO A 108 5.98 -23.49 -9.59
CA PRO A 108 4.77 -23.17 -8.83
C PRO A 108 5.11 -22.75 -7.40
N ILE A 109 5.11 -21.44 -7.12
CA ILE A 109 5.04 -20.94 -5.74
C ILE A 109 3.56 -20.71 -5.41
N LYS A 110 3.12 -21.50 -4.42
CA LYS A 110 1.75 -21.86 -4.07
C LYS A 110 0.90 -20.65 -3.61
N GLU A 111 -0.41 -20.88 -3.68
CA GLU A 111 -1.60 -20.06 -3.37
C GLU A 111 -1.61 -19.24 -2.06
N GLU A 112 -0.52 -19.18 -1.31
CA GLU A 112 -0.41 -18.56 0.01
C GLU A 112 -0.32 -17.01 -0.03
N GLU A 113 0.08 -16.39 -1.15
CA GLU A 113 0.12 -14.93 -1.30
C GLU A 113 -1.29 -14.28 -1.32
N LYS A 114 -2.35 -15.02 -1.67
CA LYS A 114 -3.72 -14.48 -1.79
C LYS A 114 -4.32 -14.04 -0.45
N VAL A 115 -3.78 -14.49 0.68
CA VAL A 115 -4.33 -14.24 2.02
C VAL A 115 -3.93 -12.84 2.54
N PHE A 116 -2.81 -12.29 2.05
CA PHE A 116 -2.28 -10.98 2.47
C PHE A 116 -3.04 -9.79 1.86
N ASP A 117 -3.66 -9.98 0.68
CA ASP A 117 -4.30 -8.90 -0.09
C ASP A 117 -5.63 -8.39 0.52
N PHE A 118 -6.22 -9.10 1.49
CA PHE A 118 -7.56 -8.82 2.05
C PHE A 118 -7.58 -8.12 3.41
N LEU A 119 -6.46 -8.12 4.14
CA LEU A 119 -6.43 -7.63 5.53
C LEU A 119 -6.75 -6.12 5.69
N PRO A 120 -6.32 -5.21 4.79
CA PRO A 120 -6.58 -3.78 4.95
C PRO A 120 -8.00 -3.35 4.56
N GLU A 121 -8.70 -4.14 3.72
CA GLU A 121 -10.04 -3.79 3.19
C GLU A 121 -11.18 -4.25 4.10
N LEU A 122 -10.94 -5.17 5.05
CA LEU A 122 -12.00 -5.83 5.82
C LEU A 122 -12.15 -5.34 7.28
N ILE A 123 -11.21 -4.56 7.82
CA ILE A 123 -11.13 -4.39 9.28
C ILE A 123 -10.93 -2.93 9.69
N SER A 124 -11.92 -2.34 10.36
CA SER A 124 -11.74 -1.08 11.10
C SER A 124 -10.67 -1.26 12.17
N LYS A 125 -9.86 -0.24 12.49
CA LYS A 125 -8.83 -0.30 13.55
C LYS A 125 -9.38 -0.82 14.89
N MET A 126 -10.67 -0.58 15.17
CA MET A 126 -11.34 -1.06 16.38
C MET A 126 -11.62 -2.57 16.35
N ASP A 127 -11.95 -3.12 15.19
CA ASP A 127 -12.22 -4.55 15.00
C ASP A 127 -10.91 -5.36 14.95
N VAL A 128 -9.83 -4.79 14.39
CA VAL A 128 -8.49 -5.41 14.42
C VAL A 128 -8.02 -5.60 15.86
N TRP A 129 -8.17 -4.57 16.72
CA TRP A 129 -7.76 -4.65 18.13
C TRP A 129 -8.52 -5.73 18.89
N ASN A 130 -9.83 -5.87 18.64
CA ASN A 130 -10.65 -6.90 19.27
C ASN A 130 -10.27 -8.31 18.80
N ALA A 131 -10.04 -8.49 17.49
CA ALA A 131 -9.60 -9.75 16.92
C ALA A 131 -8.21 -10.17 17.42
N ILE A 132 -7.26 -9.23 17.50
CA ILE A 132 -5.92 -9.49 18.07
C ILE A 132 -6.03 -9.97 19.51
N ARG A 133 -6.89 -9.36 20.35
CA ARG A 133 -7.08 -9.79 21.75
C ARG A 133 -7.60 -11.23 21.89
N LYS A 134 -8.33 -11.73 20.88
CA LYS A 134 -8.89 -13.08 20.87
C LYS A 134 -7.91 -14.15 20.34
N MET A 135 -6.85 -13.75 19.64
CA MET A 135 -5.79 -14.68 19.23
C MET A 135 -5.19 -15.36 20.45
N ASN A 136 -4.92 -16.66 20.42
CA ASN A 136 -4.38 -17.38 21.58
C ASN A 136 -2.86 -17.18 21.80
N ASN A 137 -2.11 -16.82 20.74
CA ASN A 137 -0.65 -16.74 20.79
C ASN A 137 -0.16 -15.32 21.13
N GLU A 138 0.32 -15.12 22.36
CA GLU A 138 0.84 -13.84 22.85
C GLU A 138 1.96 -13.29 21.97
N ARG A 139 2.87 -14.17 21.52
CA ARG A 139 3.99 -13.77 20.67
C ARG A 139 3.52 -13.21 19.34
N TYR A 140 2.40 -13.72 18.82
CA TYR A 140 1.80 -13.26 17.57
C TYR A 140 1.06 -11.94 17.76
N ARG A 141 0.32 -11.80 18.88
CA ARG A 141 -0.31 -10.53 19.26
C ARG A 141 0.72 -9.41 19.38
N GLN A 142 1.82 -9.66 20.09
CA GLN A 142 2.86 -8.67 20.29
C GLN A 142 3.47 -8.20 18.97
N VAL A 143 3.80 -9.14 18.06
CA VAL A 143 4.35 -8.79 16.74
C VAL A 143 3.38 -7.96 15.91
N LEU A 144 2.09 -8.29 15.92
CA LEU A 144 1.08 -7.50 15.18
C LEU A 144 0.89 -6.12 15.78
N VAL A 145 0.83 -6.00 17.10
CA VAL A 145 0.67 -4.70 17.77
C VAL A 145 1.90 -3.82 17.53
N ASP A 146 3.10 -4.35 17.74
CA ASP A 146 4.32 -3.56 17.66
C ASP A 146 4.64 -3.15 16.21
N LEU A 147 4.41 -4.03 15.23
CA LEU A 147 4.66 -3.68 13.82
C LEU A 147 3.54 -2.86 13.18
N GLU A 148 2.26 -3.22 13.39
CA GLU A 148 1.15 -2.65 12.59
C GLU A 148 0.42 -1.50 13.30
N LEU A 149 0.53 -1.40 14.63
CA LEU A 149 -0.20 -0.39 15.42
C LEU A 149 0.72 0.65 16.04
N LYS A 150 1.97 0.27 16.35
CA LYS A 150 2.99 1.19 16.89
C LYS A 150 4.05 1.60 15.87
N ASP A 151 3.98 1.06 14.65
CA ASP A 151 4.94 1.31 13.56
C ASP A 151 6.41 1.10 14.00
N LEU A 152 6.67 0.12 14.86
CA LEU A 152 8.01 -0.16 15.38
C LEU A 152 8.91 -0.74 14.28
N ASP A 153 10.17 -0.31 14.23
CA ASP A 153 11.12 -0.83 13.24
C ASP A 153 11.35 -2.35 13.45
N PRO A 154 11.21 -3.18 12.38
CA PRO A 154 11.37 -4.63 12.49
C PRO A 154 12.73 -5.08 13.03
N LYS A 155 13.80 -4.33 12.81
CA LYS A 155 15.14 -4.65 13.34
C LYS A 155 15.21 -4.37 14.84
N VAL A 156 14.50 -3.35 15.33
CA VAL A 156 14.39 -3.05 16.76
C VAL A 156 13.59 -4.16 17.44
N LEU A 157 12.41 -4.48 16.92
CA LEU A 157 11.58 -5.56 17.47
C LEU A 157 12.28 -6.91 17.45
N ALA A 158 13.01 -7.24 16.39
CA ALA A 158 13.77 -8.48 16.29
C ALA A 158 14.82 -8.59 17.41
N ARG A 159 15.51 -7.49 17.72
CA ARG A 159 16.47 -7.42 18.84
C ARG A 159 15.78 -7.59 20.19
N GLU A 160 14.67 -6.88 20.42
CA GLU A 160 13.89 -6.96 21.66
C GLU A 160 13.35 -8.37 21.92
N MET A 161 12.87 -9.03 20.86
CA MET A 161 12.36 -10.40 20.93
C MET A 161 13.45 -11.48 20.88
N ASN A 162 14.72 -11.10 20.80
CA ASN A 162 15.87 -11.97 20.65
C ASN A 162 15.72 -12.99 19.49
N VAL A 163 15.30 -12.48 18.32
CA VAL A 163 15.15 -13.26 17.07
C VAL A 163 15.89 -12.61 15.91
N THR A 164 16.12 -13.39 14.85
CA THR A 164 16.52 -12.82 13.57
C THR A 164 15.36 -12.07 12.93
N VAL A 165 15.68 -11.06 12.11
CA VAL A 165 14.68 -10.30 11.34
C VAL A 165 13.89 -11.23 10.41
N GLU A 166 14.55 -12.23 9.82
CA GLU A 166 13.90 -13.27 9.01
C GLU A 166 12.88 -14.09 9.83
N ASN A 167 13.26 -14.51 11.04
CA ASN A 167 12.34 -15.22 11.93
C ASN A 167 11.19 -14.32 12.39
N LEU A 168 11.42 -13.01 12.56
CA LEU A 168 10.37 -12.04 12.86
C LEU A 168 9.33 -11.98 11.72
N TYR A 169 9.76 -11.97 10.45
CA TYR A 169 8.83 -12.05 9.31
C TYR A 169 8.05 -13.37 9.29
N ASN A 170 8.69 -14.50 9.64
CA ASN A 170 8.00 -15.80 9.76
C ASN A 170 6.99 -15.82 10.92
N ILE A 171 7.25 -15.10 12.00
CA ILE A 171 6.33 -14.94 13.12
C ILE A 171 5.16 -14.05 12.67
N ARG A 172 5.43 -12.91 12.03
CA ARG A 172 4.41 -12.01 11.46
C ARG A 172 3.48 -12.75 10.51
N HIS A 173 4.03 -13.55 9.58
CA HIS A 173 3.23 -14.34 8.64
C HIS A 173 2.25 -15.28 9.34
N ARG A 174 2.72 -16.01 10.37
CA ARG A 174 1.87 -16.91 11.17
C ARG A 174 0.84 -16.15 12.01
N ALA A 175 1.22 -14.99 12.53
CA ALA A 175 0.34 -14.11 13.28
C ALA A 175 -0.83 -13.61 12.42
N VAL A 176 -0.56 -13.15 11.20
CA VAL A 176 -1.59 -12.72 10.24
C VAL A 176 -2.52 -13.87 9.87
N LYS A 177 -1.98 -15.07 9.56
CA LYS A 177 -2.80 -16.26 9.27
C LYS A 177 -3.78 -16.55 10.42
N GLN A 178 -3.32 -16.46 11.66
CA GLN A 178 -4.16 -16.67 12.83
C GLN A 178 -5.19 -15.55 13.03
N LEU A 179 -4.80 -14.28 12.83
CA LEU A 179 -5.73 -13.16 12.92
C LEU A 179 -6.91 -13.32 11.95
N ILE A 180 -6.64 -13.76 10.72
CA ILE A 180 -7.66 -14.02 9.70
C ILE A 180 -8.59 -15.16 10.12
N ALA A 181 -8.06 -16.22 10.74
CA ALA A 181 -8.89 -17.31 11.25
C ALA A 181 -9.87 -16.80 12.33
N VAL A 182 -9.39 -15.98 13.26
CA VAL A 182 -10.24 -15.38 14.31
C VAL A 182 -11.35 -14.51 13.70
N ILE A 183 -11.02 -13.67 12.71
CA ILE A 183 -12.00 -12.78 12.07
C ILE A 183 -13.06 -13.58 11.29
N ARG A 184 -12.64 -14.63 10.57
CA ARG A 184 -13.57 -15.49 9.83
C ARG A 184 -14.49 -16.28 10.75
N GLU A 185 -13.99 -16.70 11.90
CA GLU A 185 -14.83 -17.33 12.93
C GLU A 185 -15.91 -16.35 13.42
N GLU A 186 -15.59 -15.05 13.59
CA GLU A 186 -16.58 -14.04 13.98
C GLU A 186 -17.68 -13.82 12.93
N GLU A 187 -17.34 -13.82 11.64
CA GLU A 187 -18.33 -13.66 10.55
C GLU A 187 -19.34 -14.81 10.46
N HIS A 188 -19.00 -16.00 10.95
CA HIS A 188 -19.88 -17.17 10.94
C HIS A 188 -20.87 -17.23 12.13
N TYR A 189 -20.74 -16.35 13.12
CA TYR A 189 -21.61 -16.30 14.30
C TYR A 189 -22.57 -15.09 14.33
N VAL A 190 -22.60 -14.28 13.26
CA VAL A 190 -23.51 -13.12 13.11
C VAL A 190 -24.67 -13.43 12.18
#